data_AF-A0A7S0VZQ5-F1
#
_entry.id   AF-A0A7S0VZQ5-F1
#
_cell.length_a   1.000
_cell.length_b   1.000
_cell.length_c   1.000
_cell.angle_alpha   90.00
_cell.angle_beta   90.00
_cell.angle_gamma   90.00
#
_symmetry.space_group_name_H-M   'P 1'
#
loop_
_entity.id
_entity.type
_entity.pdbx_description
1 polymer ?
#
loop_
_entity_poly.entity_id
_entity_poly.type
_entity_poly.pdbx_seq_one_letter_code
_entity_poly.pdbx_strand_id
1 'polypeptide(L)'
;PAPALLGRAVVETREGLAAFTDLATTLPGKYTLTFTTRFAAQLLTWISPDAAVTPLYAHVLRLTRTPDNGTFYGNPLGEQPQVQLLDLFGNPVLNPDALGAKLCTAVTASIARWKELSTTPAFPP
;
A
#
# COMPACT_ATOMS: atom_id res chain seq x y z
N PRO A 1 0.10 -12.99 1.37
CA PRO A 1 0.77 -13.36 0.09
C PRO A 1 2.28 -13.19 0.24
N ALA A 2 3.07 -14.15 -0.26
CA ALA A 2 4.53 -14.04 -0.24
C ALA A 2 4.97 -12.93 -1.22
N PRO A 3 6.06 -12.20 -0.95
CA PRO A 3 6.60 -11.21 -1.87
C PRO A 3 7.03 -11.91 -3.17
N ALA A 4 6.44 -11.48 -4.29
CA ALA A 4 6.86 -11.92 -5.61
C ALA A 4 7.98 -10.99 -6.10
N LEU A 5 9.12 -11.57 -6.47
CA LEU A 5 10.16 -10.84 -7.20
C LEU A 5 9.70 -10.68 -8.65
N LEU A 6 9.51 -9.43 -9.07
CA LEU A 6 9.21 -9.05 -10.45
C LEU A 6 10.50 -8.68 -11.18
N GLY A 7 10.43 -8.65 -12.51
CA GLY A 7 11.58 -8.38 -13.38
C GLY A 7 12.36 -9.65 -13.75
N ARG A 8 13.56 -9.47 -14.30
CA ARG A 8 14.42 -10.58 -14.71
C ARG A 8 15.27 -11.04 -13.53
N ALA A 9 14.95 -12.21 -12.98
CA ALA A 9 15.72 -12.82 -11.89
C ALA A 9 16.98 -13.58 -12.37
N VAL A 10 17.18 -13.72 -13.68
CA VAL A 10 18.33 -14.39 -14.30
C VAL A 10 18.90 -13.52 -15.40
N VAL A 11 20.20 -13.21 -15.31
CA VAL A 11 20.94 -12.47 -16.34
C VAL A 11 22.28 -13.16 -16.57
N GLU A 12 22.79 -13.07 -17.79
CA GLU A 12 24.13 -13.54 -18.11
C GLU A 12 25.18 -12.54 -17.62
N THR A 13 26.33 -13.06 -17.19
CA THR A 13 27.48 -12.21 -16.89
C THR A 13 28.15 -11.77 -18.18
N ARG A 14 28.54 -10.49 -18.25
CA ARG A 14 29.41 -9.94 -19.31
C ARG A 14 30.64 -9.37 -18.65
N GLU A 15 31.83 -9.87 -19.02
CA GLU A 15 33.09 -9.50 -18.35
C GLU A 15 33.04 -9.70 -16.82
N GLY A 16 32.35 -10.75 -16.36
CA GLY A 16 32.16 -11.04 -14.93
C GLY A 16 31.09 -10.19 -14.22
N LEU A 17 30.42 -9.27 -14.92
CA LEU A 17 29.36 -8.43 -14.37
C LEU A 17 27.96 -8.94 -14.73
N ALA A 18 27.13 -9.20 -13.73
CA ALA A 18 25.70 -9.41 -13.87
C ALA A 18 24.94 -8.16 -13.40
N ALA A 19 24.25 -7.48 -14.32
CA ALA A 19 23.48 -6.27 -14.01
C ALA A 19 21.98 -6.56 -14.09
N PHE A 20 21.27 -6.32 -12.99
CA PHE A 20 19.81 -6.43 -12.91
C PHE A 20 19.22 -5.02 -12.87
N THR A 21 18.34 -4.70 -13.83
CA THR A 21 17.84 -3.32 -14.01
C THR A 21 16.33 -3.17 -13.77
N ASP A 22 15.62 -4.26 -13.56
CA ASP A 22 14.15 -4.29 -13.52
C ASP A 22 13.58 -5.08 -12.32
N LEU A 23 14.41 -5.39 -11.31
CA LEU A 23 13.93 -6.04 -10.09
C LEU A 23 12.95 -5.15 -9.35
N ALA A 24 11.76 -5.69 -9.04
CA ALA A 24 10.72 -4.96 -8.34
C ALA A 24 9.89 -5.89 -7.43
N THR A 25 9.13 -5.27 -6.53
CA THR A 25 8.10 -5.93 -5.71
C THR A 25 6.95 -4.95 -5.50
N THR A 26 5.73 -5.46 -5.42
CA THR A 26 4.54 -4.67 -5.09
C THR A 26 4.24 -4.67 -3.60
N LEU A 27 5.03 -5.36 -2.78
CA LEU A 27 4.86 -5.41 -1.32
C LEU A 27 5.94 -4.56 -0.65
N PRO A 28 5.56 -3.67 0.28
CA PRO A 28 6.51 -2.95 1.10
C PRO A 28 7.10 -3.87 2.17
N GLY A 29 8.33 -3.58 2.58
CA GLY A 29 9.03 -4.38 3.56
C GLY A 29 10.54 -4.17 3.52
N LYS A 30 11.25 -4.88 4.39
CA LYS A 30 12.70 -5.03 4.33
C LYS A 30 13.03 -6.35 3.64
N TYR A 31 13.94 -6.29 2.68
CA TYR A 31 14.31 -7.42 1.83
C TYR A 31 15.83 -7.58 1.78
N THR A 32 16.28 -8.81 1.61
CA THR A 32 17.63 -9.13 1.18
C THR A 32 17.55 -9.81 -0.19
N LEU A 33 18.56 -9.58 -1.03
CA LEU A 33 18.66 -10.21 -2.34
C LEU A 33 19.75 -11.29 -2.27
N THR A 34 19.37 -12.53 -2.61
CA THR A 34 20.31 -13.65 -2.70
C THR A 34 20.68 -13.88 -4.15
N PHE A 35 21.97 -13.74 -4.46
CA PHE A 35 22.54 -14.01 -5.76
C PHE A 35 23.26 -15.35 -5.72
N THR A 36 23.02 -16.19 -6.72
CA THR A 36 23.71 -17.46 -6.87
C THR A 36 24.25 -17.59 -8.29
N THR A 37 25.46 -18.13 -8.43
CA THR A 37 26.04 -18.45 -9.72
C THR A 37 26.90 -19.70 -9.62
N ARG A 38 27.13 -20.37 -10.75
CA ARG A 38 28.02 -21.53 -10.81
C ARG A 38 29.27 -21.19 -11.60
N PHE A 39 30.42 -21.55 -11.05
CA PHE A 39 31.70 -21.53 -11.74
C PHE A 39 32.27 -22.95 -11.72
N ALA A 40 32.32 -23.61 -12.89
CA ALA A 40 32.56 -25.04 -13.00
C ALA A 40 31.64 -25.85 -12.06
N ALA A 41 32.20 -26.65 -11.15
CA ALA A 41 31.44 -27.43 -10.17
C ALA A 41 31.08 -26.65 -8.89
N GLN A 42 31.55 -25.42 -8.72
CA GLN A 42 31.36 -24.64 -7.51
C GLN A 42 30.10 -23.76 -7.60
N LEU A 43 29.29 -23.77 -6.55
CA LEU A 43 28.21 -22.80 -6.35
C LEU A 43 28.73 -21.63 -5.51
N LEU A 44 28.61 -20.43 -6.03
CA LEU A 44 28.90 -19.18 -5.33
C LEU A 44 27.58 -18.52 -4.95
N THR A 45 27.49 -18.06 -3.70
CA THR A 45 26.31 -17.38 -3.15
C THR A 45 26.72 -16.09 -2.46
N TRP A 46 25.96 -15.02 -2.68
CA TRP A 46 26.13 -13.76 -1.98
C TRP A 46 24.77 -13.17 -1.61
N ILE A 47 24.69 -12.51 -0.45
CA ILE A 47 23.45 -11.90 0.06
C ILE A 47 23.69 -10.41 0.23
N SER A 48 22.77 -9.60 -0.28
CA SER A 48 22.85 -8.15 -0.13
C SER A 48 22.62 -7.68 1.31
N PRO A 49 23.07 -6.46 1.65
CA PRO A 49 22.50 -5.73 2.79
C PRO A 49 20.99 -5.56 2.66
N ASP A 50 20.35 -5.17 3.75
CA ASP A 50 18.92 -4.87 3.79
C ASP A 50 18.56 -3.73 2.82
N ALA A 51 17.58 -3.99 1.97
CA ALA A 51 16.92 -3.00 1.13
C ALA A 51 15.49 -2.77 1.64
N ALA A 52 15.13 -1.52 1.87
CA ALA A 52 13.77 -1.15 2.27
C ALA A 52 12.93 -0.76 1.05
N VAL A 53 11.76 -1.36 0.94
CA VAL A 53 10.71 -0.97 -0.01
C VAL A 53 9.59 -0.34 0.77
N THR A 54 9.21 0.87 0.39
CA THR A 54 8.12 1.63 1.01
C THR A 54 6.84 1.50 0.18
N PRO A 55 5.65 1.62 0.81
CA PRO A 55 4.40 1.72 0.07
C PRO A 55 4.41 2.93 -0.87
N LEU A 56 3.57 2.93 -1.91
CA LEU A 56 3.34 4.11 -2.74
C LEU A 56 2.40 5.12 -2.04
N TYR A 57 2.08 6.21 -2.73
CA TYR A 57 1.09 7.18 -2.28
C TYR A 57 -0.31 6.54 -2.11
N ALA A 58 -1.08 7.09 -1.18
CA ALA A 58 -2.45 6.63 -0.94
C ALA A 58 -3.32 6.80 -2.19
N HIS A 59 -4.07 5.76 -2.50
CA HIS A 59 -4.92 5.65 -3.68
C HIS A 59 -6.32 5.13 -3.33
N VAL A 60 -6.46 4.32 -2.28
CA VAL A 60 -7.72 3.65 -1.91
C VAL A 60 -7.99 3.82 -0.42
N LEU A 61 -9.27 4.00 -0.06
CA LEU A 61 -9.76 3.90 1.31
C LEU A 61 -10.43 2.54 1.52
N ARG A 62 -10.07 1.83 2.59
CA ARG A 62 -10.72 0.59 3.01
C ARG A 62 -11.33 0.74 4.39
N LEU A 63 -12.62 0.42 4.52
CA LEU A 63 -13.28 0.29 5.82
C LEU A 63 -12.74 -0.97 6.52
N THR A 64 -12.08 -0.80 7.65
CA THR A 64 -11.51 -1.89 8.48
C THR A 64 -12.39 -2.24 9.66
N ARG A 65 -13.28 -1.32 10.05
CA ARG A 65 -14.31 -1.55 11.08
C ARG A 65 -15.61 -0.89 10.66
N THR A 66 -16.68 -1.66 10.63
CA THR A 66 -18.03 -1.17 10.42
C THR A 66 -18.61 -0.62 11.73
N PRO A 67 -19.53 0.34 11.66
CA PRO A 67 -20.37 0.70 12.80
C PRO A 67 -21.11 -0.49 13.40
N ASP A 68 -21.48 -0.40 14.68
CA ASP A 68 -22.40 -1.34 15.29
C ASP A 68 -23.83 -1.15 14.75
N ASN A 69 -24.66 -2.19 14.89
CA ASN A 69 -26.06 -2.17 14.45
C ASN A 69 -27.06 -1.89 15.60
N GLY A 70 -26.58 -1.61 16.81
CA GLY A 70 -27.40 -1.51 18.02
C GLY A 70 -27.58 -0.09 18.55
N THR A 71 -26.83 0.87 18.03
CA THR A 71 -26.89 2.27 18.46
C THR A 71 -28.16 2.98 17.96
N PHE A 72 -28.87 3.62 18.88
CA PHE A 72 -30.05 4.44 18.58
C PHE A 72 -29.67 5.88 18.20
N TYR A 73 -30.54 6.55 17.43
CA TYR A 73 -30.34 7.93 16.99
C TYR A 73 -29.98 8.88 18.13
N GLY A 74 -29.11 9.86 17.83
CA GLY A 74 -28.66 10.85 18.80
C GLY A 74 -27.57 10.36 19.77
N ASN A 75 -27.27 9.07 19.80
CA ASN A 75 -26.17 8.51 20.58
C ASN A 75 -24.93 8.29 19.71
N PRO A 76 -23.71 8.42 20.27
CA PRO A 76 -22.49 7.98 19.60
C PRO A 76 -22.56 6.47 19.31
N LEU A 77 -22.01 6.06 18.15
CA LEU A 77 -21.84 4.64 17.83
C LEU A 77 -21.02 3.95 18.92
N GLY A 78 -21.52 2.81 19.40
CA GLY A 78 -20.79 1.91 20.30
C GLY A 78 -19.51 1.38 19.66
N GLU A 79 -19.52 1.14 18.34
CA GLU A 79 -18.33 0.90 17.54
C GLU A 79 -18.12 2.01 16.50
N GLN A 80 -17.03 2.76 16.66
CA GLN A 80 -16.66 3.81 15.70
C GLN A 80 -16.10 3.19 14.42
N PRO A 81 -16.50 3.67 13.22
CA PRO A 81 -15.95 3.19 11.98
C PRO A 81 -14.46 3.52 11.88
N GLN A 82 -13.69 2.60 11.30
CA GLN A 82 -12.26 2.80 11.04
C GLN A 82 -11.99 2.62 9.56
N VAL A 83 -11.21 3.51 8.99
CA VAL A 83 -10.75 3.43 7.59
C VAL A 83 -9.24 3.38 7.56
N GLN A 84 -8.70 2.72 6.54
CA GLN A 84 -7.29 2.61 6.27
C GLN A 84 -6.98 3.12 4.87
N LEU A 85 -5.93 3.93 4.74
CA LEU A 85 -5.39 4.35 3.46
C LEU A 85 -4.50 3.24 2.91
N LEU A 86 -4.72 2.90 1.64
CA LEU A 86 -3.96 1.92 0.89
C LEU A 86 -3.38 2.54 -0.37
N ASP A 87 -2.25 2.03 -0.83
CA ASP A 87 -1.73 2.36 -2.15
C ASP A 87 -2.49 1.62 -3.26
N LEU A 88 -2.11 1.85 -4.51
CA LEU A 88 -2.74 1.24 -5.68
C LEU A 88 -2.62 -0.29 -5.73
N PHE A 89 -1.68 -0.87 -4.98
CA PHE A 89 -1.47 -2.32 -4.86
C PHE A 89 -2.15 -2.91 -3.61
N GLY A 90 -2.87 -2.09 -2.83
CA GLY A 90 -3.59 -2.51 -1.63
C GLY A 90 -2.73 -2.57 -0.37
N ASN A 91 -1.52 -2.01 -0.40
CA ASN A 91 -0.65 -1.96 0.77
C ASN A 91 -1.03 -0.81 1.69
N PRO A 92 -1.05 -1.02 3.02
CA PRO A 92 -1.23 0.06 3.97
C PRO A 92 -0.20 1.17 3.78
N VAL A 93 -0.69 2.37 3.51
CA VAL A 93 0.16 3.55 3.51
C VAL A 93 0.33 3.97 4.96
N LEU A 94 1.52 3.71 5.48
CA LEU A 94 1.93 4.27 6.75
C LEU A 94 2.17 5.78 6.56
N ASN A 95 2.28 6.53 7.65
CA ASN A 95 2.76 7.91 7.59
C ASN A 95 4.27 7.98 7.91
N PRO A 96 5.19 7.34 7.17
CA PRO A 96 6.61 7.60 7.33
C PRO A 96 6.96 8.80 6.47
N ASP A 97 7.79 9.68 7.00
CA ASP A 97 8.43 10.79 6.27
C ASP A 97 9.30 10.33 5.06
N ALA A 98 9.34 9.01 4.78
CA ALA A 98 10.21 8.37 3.80
C ALA A 98 9.97 8.79 2.34
N LEU A 99 8.79 9.30 1.99
CA LEU A 99 8.48 9.74 0.62
C LEU A 99 8.67 11.25 0.41
N GLY A 100 9.08 12.02 1.41
CA GLY A 100 9.26 13.48 1.33
C GLY A 100 7.97 14.28 1.10
N ALA A 101 6.90 13.66 0.58
CA ALA A 101 5.56 14.18 0.55
C ALA A 101 4.83 13.72 1.81
N LYS A 102 4.65 14.66 2.74
CA LYS A 102 3.78 14.44 3.90
C LYS A 102 2.38 14.14 3.38
N LEU A 103 1.87 12.95 3.65
CA LEU A 103 0.43 12.73 3.55
C LEU A 103 -0.26 13.78 4.41
N CYS A 104 -1.33 14.40 3.92
CA CYS A 104 -2.28 15.04 4.80
C CYS A 104 -2.86 13.93 5.68
N THR A 105 -2.43 13.87 6.93
CA THR A 105 -2.79 12.79 7.88
C THR A 105 -4.27 12.84 8.29
N ALA A 106 -5.03 13.83 7.83
CA ALA A 106 -6.43 14.00 8.14
C ALA A 106 -7.31 13.28 7.10
N VAL A 107 -8.13 12.36 7.58
CA VAL A 107 -9.30 11.83 6.87
C VAL A 107 -10.54 12.40 7.53
N THR A 108 -11.43 13.02 6.76
CA THR A 108 -12.66 13.65 7.29
C THR A 108 -13.88 12.81 6.93
N ALA A 109 -14.68 12.45 7.93
CA ALA A 109 -16.00 11.89 7.73
C ALA A 109 -17.06 13.00 7.68
N SER A 110 -18.05 12.87 6.80
CA SER A 110 -19.23 13.74 6.75
C SER A 110 -20.49 12.90 6.57
N ILE A 111 -21.62 13.43 7.00
CA ILE A 111 -22.95 12.82 6.82
C ILE A 111 -23.80 13.78 5.99
N ALA A 112 -24.56 13.25 5.03
CA ALA A 112 -25.52 13.99 4.23
C ALA A 112 -26.88 13.31 4.27
N ARG A 113 -27.96 14.08 4.20
CA ARG A 113 -29.31 13.52 4.11
C ARG A 113 -29.61 13.10 2.67
N TRP A 114 -30.38 12.02 2.50
CA TRP A 114 -30.76 11.43 1.21
C TRP A 114 -31.49 12.37 0.22
N LYS A 115 -31.81 13.62 0.59
CA LYS A 115 -32.54 14.58 -0.25
C LYS A 115 -31.71 15.80 -0.69
N GLU A 116 -30.46 15.93 -0.25
CA GLU A 116 -29.60 17.08 -0.59
C GLU A 116 -28.86 16.92 -1.94
N LEU A 117 -29.08 15.82 -2.67
CA LEU A 117 -28.56 15.58 -4.03
C LEU A 117 -29.56 15.92 -5.16
N SER A 118 -30.74 16.50 -4.87
CA SER A 118 -31.74 16.83 -5.89
C SER A 118 -31.96 18.35 -6.01
N THR A 119 -31.49 18.93 -7.11
CA THR A 119 -31.58 20.35 -7.46
C THR A 119 -32.90 20.70 -8.15
N THR A 120 -34.04 20.63 -7.47
CA THR A 120 -35.29 21.19 -8.01
C THR A 120 -35.98 22.10 -6.98
N PRO A 121 -36.12 23.42 -7.24
CA PRO A 121 -36.65 24.35 -6.26
C PRO A 121 -38.18 24.34 -6.22
N ALA A 122 -38.68 24.34 -4.97
CA ALA A 122 -39.91 24.88 -4.40
C ALA A 122 -41.29 24.52 -5.03
N PHE A 123 -42.23 24.16 -4.14
CA PHE A 123 -43.63 24.50 -4.36
C PHE A 123 -43.99 25.71 -3.46
N PRO A 124 -44.66 26.75 -4.00
CA PRO A 124 -45.14 27.91 -3.25
C PRO A 124 -46.51 27.59 -2.59
N PRO A 125 -47.11 28.56 -1.84
CA PRO A 125 -47.64 28.38 -0.48
C PRO A 125 -48.80 27.41 -0.32
#